data_AF-A0A537R845-F1
#
_entry.id   AF-A0A537R845-F1
#
_cell.length_a   1.000
_cell.length_b   1.000
_cell.length_c   1.000
_cell.angle_alpha   90.00
_cell.angle_beta   90.00
_cell.angle_gamma   90.00
#
_symmetry.space_group_name_H-M   'P 1'
#
loop_
_entity.id
_entity.type
_entity.pdbx_description
1 polymer ?
#
loop_
_entity_poly.entity_id
_entity_poly.type
_entity_poly.pdbx_seq_one_letter_code
_entity_poly.pdbx_strand_id
1 'polypeptide(L)'
;MDHPAIRALALRLSEQPLDDFGGGANLPPHGPVASACSLGPGLIGGLAVSTPDGIWLGTYENRPGRLFRFTAATLARLSDGETLGASQAVTVLTIPDHAQGAAIGGGGLWIARSDWSWGTLDRLDPETGAPQRRYEIAPGTEGIAFGSAGRLWAVSEAGSRHIYDYPFLGLFEPFFPLVFALDLSRLE
;
A
#
# COMPACT_ATOMS: atom_id res chain seq x y z
N MET A 1 -21.42 -2.91 -16.61
CA MET A 1 -20.80 -1.95 -17.55
C MET A 1 -19.48 -2.55 -18.01
N ASP A 2 -19.31 -2.80 -19.30
CA ASP A 2 -18.10 -3.38 -19.90
C ASP A 2 -16.98 -2.32 -19.94
N HIS A 3 -16.10 -2.30 -18.94
CA HIS A 3 -14.92 -1.43 -18.99
C HIS A 3 -13.72 -2.17 -19.61
N PRO A 4 -13.25 -1.77 -20.81
CA PRO A 4 -12.26 -2.52 -21.58
C PRO A 4 -10.90 -2.67 -20.87
N ALA A 5 -10.54 -1.75 -19.96
CA ALA A 5 -9.32 -1.85 -19.17
C ALA A 5 -9.36 -3.00 -18.14
N ILE A 6 -10.53 -3.30 -17.57
CA ILE A 6 -10.71 -4.32 -16.53
C ILE A 6 -10.60 -5.72 -17.15
N ARG A 7 -11.15 -5.92 -18.34
CA ARG A 7 -11.10 -7.19 -19.07
C ARG A 7 -9.68 -7.55 -19.52
N ALA A 8 -8.88 -6.55 -19.90
CA ALA A 8 -7.48 -6.73 -20.27
C ALA A 8 -6.58 -7.07 -19.06
N LEU A 9 -6.90 -6.55 -17.87
CA LEU A 9 -6.16 -6.84 -16.64
C LEU A 9 -6.43 -8.26 -16.13
N ALA A 10 -7.71 -8.70 -16.17
CA ALA A 10 -8.13 -10.03 -15.71
C ALA A 10 -7.53 -11.18 -16.57
N LEU A 11 -7.49 -11.01 -17.91
CA LEU A 11 -6.93 -12.02 -18.82
C LEU A 11 -5.39 -12.16 -18.72
N ARG A 12 -4.69 -11.11 -18.26
CA ARG A 12 -3.22 -11.11 -18.21
C ARG A 12 -2.67 -11.65 -16.89
N LEU A 13 -3.48 -11.62 -15.82
CA LEU A 13 -3.10 -12.14 -14.50
C LEU A 13 -3.19 -13.67 -14.41
N SER A 14 -3.96 -14.34 -15.28
CA SER A 14 -4.01 -15.81 -15.34
C SER A 14 -2.76 -16.46 -15.96
N GLU A 15 -1.83 -15.67 -16.51
CA GLU A 15 -0.67 -16.16 -17.28
C GLU A 15 0.69 -15.78 -16.67
N GLN A 16 0.75 -15.13 -15.49
CA GLN A 16 2.03 -14.72 -14.88
C GLN A 16 2.47 -15.72 -13.79
N PRO A 17 3.71 -16.27 -13.86
CA PRO A 17 4.25 -17.07 -12.77
C PRO A 17 4.48 -16.22 -11.50
N LEU A 18 4.22 -16.81 -10.34
CA LEU A 18 4.35 -16.20 -8.99
C LEU A 18 5.81 -16.07 -8.51
N ASP A 19 6.80 -16.19 -9.40
CA ASP A 19 8.22 -16.33 -9.07
C ASP A 19 8.90 -15.03 -8.59
N ASP A 20 8.17 -13.90 -8.57
CA ASP A 20 8.67 -12.59 -8.11
C ASP A 20 8.83 -12.49 -6.58
N PHE A 21 8.29 -13.44 -5.82
CA PHE A 21 8.53 -13.58 -4.37
C PHE A 21 9.79 -14.42 -4.12
N GLY A 22 10.96 -13.83 -4.39
CA GLY A 22 12.27 -14.49 -4.38
C GLY A 22 12.45 -15.55 -3.29
N GLY A 23 12.61 -16.81 -3.74
CA GLY A 23 13.10 -17.91 -2.92
C GLY A 23 14.62 -17.85 -2.76
N GLY A 24 15.11 -18.10 -1.54
CA GLY A 24 16.52 -18.38 -1.27
C GLY A 24 17.27 -17.35 -0.42
N ALA A 25 16.66 -16.77 0.61
CA ALA A 25 17.42 -16.06 1.64
C ALA A 25 17.95 -17.08 2.68
N ASN A 26 19.27 -17.26 2.71
CA ASN A 26 19.96 -17.97 3.78
C ASN A 26 19.76 -17.17 5.08
N LEU A 27 18.93 -17.66 5.99
CA LEU A 27 18.61 -16.98 7.25
C LEU A 27 19.91 -16.83 8.09
N PRO A 28 20.21 -15.64 8.63
CA PRO A 28 21.37 -15.45 9.49
C PRO A 28 21.31 -16.37 10.74
N PRO A 29 22.47 -16.72 11.36
CA PRO A 29 22.56 -17.68 12.46
C PRO A 29 21.90 -17.21 13.78
N HIS A 30 21.40 -15.98 13.82
CA HIS A 30 20.57 -15.48 14.90
C HIS A 30 19.13 -15.40 14.37
N GLY A 31 18.21 -16.07 15.05
CA GLY A 31 16.79 -16.02 14.72
C GLY A 31 16.28 -14.57 14.64
N PRO A 32 15.13 -14.34 13.97
CA PRO A 32 14.60 -12.99 13.80
C PRO A 32 14.48 -12.30 15.15
N VAL A 33 15.23 -11.21 15.33
CA VAL A 33 15.10 -10.34 16.50
C VAL A 33 13.89 -9.46 16.24
N ALA A 34 12.77 -9.84 16.85
CA ALA A 34 11.57 -9.02 16.86
C ALA A 34 11.62 -8.10 18.09
N SER A 35 11.40 -6.80 17.86
CA SER A 35 11.09 -5.85 18.93
C SER A 35 9.72 -5.27 18.67
N ALA A 36 8.93 -5.10 19.73
CA ALA A 36 7.62 -4.51 19.67
C ALA A 36 7.64 -3.15 20.38
N CYS A 37 6.97 -2.17 19.79
CA CYS A 37 6.74 -0.88 20.42
C CYS A 37 5.26 -0.53 20.31
N SER A 38 4.75 0.23 21.27
CA SER A 38 3.39 0.77 21.20
C SER A 38 3.39 2.00 20.30
N LEU A 39 2.30 2.22 19.56
CA LEU A 39 2.11 3.46 18.83
C LEU A 39 1.48 4.51 19.75
N GLY A 40 2.12 5.66 19.84
CA GLY A 40 1.63 6.79 20.63
C GLY A 40 0.44 7.50 19.95
N PRO A 41 -0.19 8.44 20.66
CA PRO A 41 -1.35 9.17 20.15
C PRO A 41 -1.10 9.80 18.77
N GLY A 42 -2.06 9.62 17.85
CA GLY A 42 -1.98 10.14 16.48
C GLY A 42 -1.23 9.24 15.49
N LEU A 43 -0.53 8.21 15.95
CA LEU A 43 -0.02 7.15 15.09
C LEU A 43 -1.00 5.97 15.08
N ILE A 44 -1.55 5.66 13.91
CA ILE A 44 -2.55 4.60 13.75
C ILE A 44 -1.93 3.37 13.06
N GLY A 45 -1.01 3.59 12.12
CA GLY A 45 -0.44 2.50 11.33
C GLY A 45 -1.44 1.88 10.35
N GLY A 46 -2.41 2.67 9.85
CA GLY A 46 -3.41 2.21 8.88
C GLY A 46 -2.81 1.83 7.52
N LEU A 47 -1.61 2.30 7.24
CA LEU A 47 -0.76 1.87 6.14
C LEU A 47 0.71 2.01 6.56
N ALA A 48 1.60 1.24 5.94
CA ALA A 48 3.02 1.29 6.21
C ALA A 48 3.86 1.11 4.95
N VAL A 49 5.01 1.79 4.92
CA VAL A 49 6.02 1.64 3.87
C VAL A 49 7.36 1.35 4.52
N SER A 50 8.09 0.37 4.01
CA SER A 50 9.49 0.14 4.37
C SER A 50 10.41 0.77 3.34
N THR A 51 11.46 1.43 3.81
CA THR A 51 12.53 2.01 3.00
C THR A 51 13.87 1.61 3.62
N PRO A 52 14.98 1.61 2.85
CA PRO A 52 16.29 1.21 3.39
C PRO A 52 16.73 2.00 4.64
N ASP A 53 16.26 3.23 4.81
CA ASP A 53 16.64 4.12 5.90
C ASP A 53 15.57 4.31 6.96
N GLY A 54 14.46 3.56 6.91
CA GLY A 54 13.41 3.63 7.92
C GLY A 54 12.05 3.14 7.45
N ILE A 55 11.02 3.53 8.20
CA ILE A 55 9.63 3.21 7.87
C ILE A 55 8.80 4.48 7.76
N TRP A 56 7.71 4.39 7.02
CA TRP A 56 6.64 5.37 7.03
C TRP A 56 5.38 4.72 7.57
N LEU A 57 4.66 5.43 8.44
CA LEU A 57 3.38 5.00 9.01
C LEU A 57 2.31 6.02 8.67
N GLY A 58 1.20 5.58 8.10
CA GLY A 58 0.10 6.47 7.70
C GLY A 58 -1.15 6.32 8.54
N THR A 59 -2.02 7.32 8.45
CA THR A 59 -3.38 7.29 9.01
C THR A 59 -4.40 6.93 7.92
N TYR A 60 -5.40 6.13 8.30
CA TYR A 60 -6.62 5.97 7.50
C TYR A 60 -7.67 6.95 8.03
N GLU A 61 -8.11 7.89 7.20
CA GLU A 61 -9.05 8.95 7.59
C GLU A 61 -9.99 9.32 6.43
N ASN A 62 -11.23 9.70 6.76
CA ASN A 62 -12.20 10.25 5.78
C ASN A 62 -11.90 11.72 5.41
N ARG A 63 -10.75 12.23 5.83
CA ARG A 63 -10.19 13.56 5.56
C ARG A 63 -8.70 13.37 5.25
N PRO A 64 -8.01 14.38 4.69
CA PRO A 64 -6.58 14.27 4.45
C PRO A 64 -5.83 13.78 5.70
N GLY A 65 -5.16 12.64 5.56
CA GLY A 65 -4.43 11.98 6.62
C GLY A 65 -2.98 12.44 6.71
N ARG A 66 -2.18 11.69 7.47
CA ARG A 66 -0.76 11.98 7.70
C ARG A 66 0.07 10.73 7.45
N LEU A 67 1.25 10.92 6.85
CA LEU A 67 2.27 9.89 6.67
C LEU A 67 3.54 10.33 7.40
N PHE A 68 3.91 9.59 8.44
CA PHE A 68 5.01 9.89 9.36
C PHE A 68 6.22 9.04 9.03
N ARG A 69 7.38 9.67 8.82
CA ARG A 69 8.64 8.97 8.58
C ARG A 69 9.45 8.81 9.85
N PHE A 70 9.88 7.59 10.13
CA PHE A 70 10.79 7.26 11.22
C PHE A 70 12.05 6.60 10.66
N THR A 71 13.22 7.15 11.00
CA THR A 71 14.48 6.58 10.53
C THR A 71 14.80 5.26 11.25
N ALA A 72 15.60 4.42 10.61
CA ALA A 72 16.16 3.21 11.24
C ALA A 72 16.90 3.54 12.54
N ALA A 73 17.60 4.69 12.59
CA ALA A 73 18.27 5.14 13.81
C ALA A 73 17.29 5.50 14.94
N THR A 74 16.13 6.10 14.61
CA THR A 74 15.06 6.34 15.60
C THR A 74 14.51 5.03 16.13
N LEU A 75 14.24 4.07 15.24
CA LEU A 75 13.70 2.76 15.63
C LEU A 75 14.70 1.95 16.47
N ALA A 76 16.00 1.99 16.14
CA ALA A 76 17.05 1.27 16.86
C ALA A 76 17.28 1.79 18.29
N ARG A 77 16.81 3.00 18.62
CA ARG A 77 16.89 3.56 19.97
C ARG A 77 15.67 3.20 20.83
N LEU A 78 14.59 2.71 20.22
CA LEU A 78 13.41 2.29 20.97
C LEU A 78 13.73 1.02 21.74
N SER A 79 13.42 1.04 23.03
CA SER A 79 13.43 -0.16 23.87
C SER A 79 12.15 -0.97 23.65
N ASP A 80 12.21 -2.27 23.95
CA ASP A 80 11.03 -3.13 23.85
C ASP A 80 9.91 -2.64 24.78
N GLY A 81 8.71 -2.48 24.25
CA GLY A 81 7.56 -1.91 24.95
C GLY A 81 7.54 -0.38 25.07
N GLU A 82 8.57 0.33 24.57
CA GLU A 82 8.54 1.79 24.49
C GLU A 82 7.45 2.27 23.51
N THR A 83 6.97 3.49 23.71
CA THR A 83 5.96 4.09 22.83
C THR A 83 6.64 4.95 21.77
N LEU A 84 6.48 4.59 20.49
CA LEU A 84 6.86 5.44 19.38
C LEU A 84 5.85 6.58 19.24
N GLY A 85 6.30 7.82 19.41
CA GLY A 85 5.47 9.02 19.32
C GLY A 85 5.60 9.75 17.98
N ALA A 86 4.53 10.42 17.56
CA ALA A 86 4.52 11.23 16.33
C ALA A 86 5.60 12.33 16.30
N SER A 87 6.02 12.84 17.47
CA SER A 87 7.10 13.82 17.61
C SER A 87 8.48 13.28 17.24
N GLN A 88 8.67 11.96 17.18
CA GLN A 88 9.91 11.32 16.75
C GLN A 88 10.01 11.17 15.24
N ALA A 89 8.96 11.55 14.50
CA ALA A 89 8.97 11.52 13.05
C ALA A 89 9.90 12.61 12.51
N VAL A 90 10.78 12.25 11.58
CA VAL A 90 11.69 13.19 10.90
C VAL A 90 11.03 13.91 9.74
N THR A 91 9.92 13.37 9.24
CA THR A 91 9.11 13.93 8.16
C THR A 91 7.66 13.60 8.42
N VAL A 92 6.77 14.55 8.13
CA VAL A 92 5.32 14.32 8.16
C VAL A 92 4.72 14.91 6.90
N LEU A 93 4.18 14.05 6.05
CA LEU A 93 3.48 14.44 4.83
C LEU A 93 1.99 14.40 5.02
N THR A 94 1.28 15.29 4.35
CA THR A 94 -0.17 15.16 4.17
C THR A 94 -0.41 14.14 3.08
N ILE A 95 -1.28 13.18 3.35
CA ILE A 95 -1.79 12.23 2.36
C ILE A 95 -3.28 12.49 2.12
N PRO A 96 -3.80 12.13 0.95
CA PRO A 96 -5.22 12.27 0.68
C PRO A 96 -6.06 11.43 1.64
N ASP A 97 -7.35 11.73 1.67
CA ASP A 97 -8.36 10.97 2.40
C ASP A 97 -8.50 9.54 1.84
N HIS A 98 -9.06 8.64 2.65
CA HIS A 98 -9.31 7.24 2.27
C HIS A 98 -8.04 6.50 1.80
N ALA A 99 -6.86 6.93 2.23
CA ALA A 99 -5.60 6.25 1.95
C ALA A 99 -5.57 4.90 2.69
N GLN A 100 -5.53 3.80 1.93
CA GLN A 100 -5.49 2.44 2.47
C GLN A 100 -4.13 1.76 2.28
N GLY A 101 -3.31 2.23 1.34
CA GLY A 101 -1.96 1.74 1.15
C GLY A 101 -1.01 2.77 0.58
N ALA A 102 0.27 2.54 0.78
CA ALA A 102 1.32 3.38 0.21
C ALA A 102 2.53 2.57 -0.26
N ALA A 103 3.22 3.09 -1.26
CA ALA A 103 4.50 2.56 -1.72
C ALA A 103 5.41 3.69 -2.17
N ILE A 104 6.71 3.57 -1.88
CA ILE A 104 7.73 4.50 -2.38
C ILE A 104 8.60 3.76 -3.39
N GLY A 105 8.73 4.33 -4.58
CA GLY A 105 9.46 3.72 -5.69
C GLY A 105 9.06 4.31 -7.04
N GLY A 106 9.79 3.96 -8.09
CA GLY A 106 9.56 4.53 -9.43
C GLY A 106 9.64 6.07 -9.49
N GLY A 107 10.36 6.68 -8.54
CA GLY A 107 10.48 8.14 -8.42
C GLY A 107 9.22 8.85 -7.89
N GLY A 108 8.39 8.18 -7.09
CA GLY A 108 7.21 8.79 -6.48
C GLY A 108 6.78 8.13 -5.18
N LEU A 109 5.92 8.84 -4.44
CA LEU A 109 5.10 8.28 -3.37
C LEU A 109 3.73 7.94 -3.98
N TRP A 110 3.36 6.67 -3.90
CA TRP A 110 2.11 6.14 -4.44
C TRP A 110 1.15 5.87 -3.29
N ILE A 111 -0.09 6.34 -3.39
CA ILE A 111 -1.14 6.14 -2.39
C ILE A 111 -2.32 5.45 -3.06
N ALA A 112 -2.66 4.25 -2.59
CA ALA A 112 -3.93 3.62 -2.92
C ALA A 112 -5.03 4.25 -2.05
N ARG A 113 -6.05 4.79 -2.70
CA ARG A 113 -7.26 5.27 -2.05
C ARG A 113 -8.43 4.48 -2.59
N SER A 114 -9.28 4.02 -1.70
CA SER A 114 -10.37 3.16 -2.14
C SER A 114 -11.50 3.13 -1.13
N ASP A 115 -12.65 2.74 -1.66
CA ASP A 115 -13.77 2.17 -0.92
C ASP A 115 -14.28 0.96 -1.72
N TRP A 116 -15.37 0.34 -1.28
CA TRP A 116 -15.99 -0.82 -1.94
C TRP A 116 -16.43 -0.54 -3.39
N SER A 117 -16.73 0.71 -3.75
CA SER A 117 -17.28 1.10 -5.07
C SER A 117 -16.32 1.86 -5.98
N TRP A 118 -15.18 2.31 -5.48
CA TRP A 118 -14.21 3.09 -6.27
C TRP A 118 -12.77 2.87 -5.80
N GLY A 119 -11.81 3.03 -6.70
CA GLY A 119 -10.39 2.96 -6.39
C GLY A 119 -9.60 3.97 -7.21
N THR A 120 -8.66 4.65 -6.56
CA THR A 120 -7.70 5.54 -7.22
C THR A 120 -6.29 5.31 -6.71
N LEU A 121 -5.32 5.45 -7.60
CA LEU A 121 -3.90 5.48 -7.29
C LEU A 121 -3.38 6.90 -7.48
N ASP A 122 -3.03 7.55 -6.37
CA ASP A 122 -2.47 8.89 -6.37
C ASP A 122 -0.94 8.81 -6.38
N ARG A 123 -0.31 9.52 -7.32
CA ARG A 123 1.13 9.78 -7.30
C ARG A 123 1.36 11.14 -6.67
N LEU A 124 2.15 11.16 -5.61
CA LEU A 124 2.59 12.34 -4.89
C LEU A 124 4.11 12.53 -5.03
N ASP A 125 4.54 13.76 -4.85
CA ASP A 125 5.94 14.10 -4.63
C ASP A 125 6.41 13.49 -3.29
N PRO A 126 7.48 12.68 -3.29
CA PRO A 126 7.90 11.96 -2.09
C PRO A 126 8.55 12.84 -1.01
N GLU A 127 8.99 14.05 -1.36
CA GLU A 127 9.63 14.99 -0.41
C GLU A 127 8.61 15.93 0.23
N THR A 128 7.61 16.36 -0.53
CA THR A 128 6.64 17.39 -0.13
C THR A 128 5.24 16.85 0.10
N GLY A 129 4.92 15.65 -0.41
CA GLY A 129 3.56 15.11 -0.43
C GLY A 129 2.63 15.80 -1.43
N ALA A 130 3.16 16.71 -2.28
CA ALA A 130 2.36 17.43 -3.25
C ALA A 130 1.74 16.48 -4.29
N PRO A 131 0.43 16.59 -4.59
CA PRO A 131 -0.19 15.77 -5.63
C PRO A 131 0.41 16.02 -7.01
N GLN A 132 0.79 14.95 -7.69
CA GLN A 132 1.32 15.00 -9.06
C GLN A 132 0.33 14.43 -10.06
N ARG A 133 -0.29 13.29 -9.73
CA ARG A 133 -1.21 12.59 -10.64
C ARG A 133 -2.17 11.68 -9.90
N ARG A 134 -3.25 11.31 -10.57
CA ARG A 134 -4.25 10.36 -10.11
C ARG A 134 -4.65 9.43 -11.25
N TYR A 135 -4.78 8.15 -10.93
CA TYR A 135 -5.22 7.11 -11.87
C TYR A 135 -6.37 6.32 -11.24
N GLU A 136 -7.22 5.73 -12.06
CA GLU A 136 -8.22 4.78 -11.60
C GLU A 136 -7.57 3.39 -11.39
N ILE A 137 -8.02 2.69 -10.35
CA ILE A 137 -7.63 1.31 -10.04
C ILE A 137 -8.85 0.54 -9.56
N ALA A 138 -8.71 -0.77 -9.33
CA ALA A 138 -9.78 -1.58 -8.78
C ALA A 138 -10.29 -1.00 -7.44
N PRO A 139 -11.61 -0.95 -7.20
CA PRO A 139 -12.18 -0.72 -5.88
C PRO A 139 -11.60 -1.67 -4.83
N GLY A 140 -11.70 -1.30 -3.56
CA GLY A 140 -11.17 -2.07 -2.45
C GLY A 140 -9.65 -2.23 -2.45
N THR A 141 -8.89 -1.47 -3.24
CA THR A 141 -7.43 -1.59 -3.25
C THR A 141 -6.84 -1.04 -1.95
N GLU A 142 -6.22 -1.93 -1.18
CA GLU A 142 -5.61 -1.61 0.10
C GLU A 142 -4.09 -1.59 -0.01
N GLY A 143 -3.43 -2.71 0.29
CA GLY A 143 -1.99 -2.83 0.30
C GLY A 143 -1.38 -2.73 -1.09
N ILE A 144 -0.35 -1.88 -1.24
CA ILE A 144 0.46 -1.77 -2.44
C ILE A 144 1.96 -1.84 -2.11
N ALA A 145 2.76 -2.43 -2.99
CA ALA A 145 4.21 -2.53 -2.81
C ALA A 145 4.94 -2.68 -4.14
N PHE A 146 6.16 -2.14 -4.23
CA PHE A 146 7.02 -2.41 -5.38
C PHE A 146 7.64 -3.80 -5.29
N GLY A 147 7.49 -4.58 -6.35
CA GLY A 147 8.22 -5.82 -6.54
C GLY A 147 9.66 -5.57 -7.02
N SER A 148 10.49 -6.61 -6.97
CA SER A 148 11.89 -6.58 -7.42
C SER A 148 12.05 -6.18 -8.89
N ALA A 149 11.08 -6.55 -9.74
CA ALA A 149 11.02 -6.18 -11.15
C ALA A 149 10.52 -4.74 -11.42
N GLY A 150 10.29 -3.93 -10.37
CA GLY A 150 9.84 -2.54 -10.49
C GLY A 150 8.35 -2.36 -10.79
N ARG A 151 7.56 -3.45 -10.85
CA ARG A 151 6.10 -3.39 -10.93
C ARG A 151 5.51 -3.05 -9.57
N LEU A 152 4.39 -2.33 -9.57
CA LEU A 152 3.62 -2.07 -8.36
C LEU A 152 2.57 -3.17 -8.18
N TRP A 153 2.73 -3.98 -7.15
CA TRP A 153 1.76 -4.98 -6.74
C TRP A 153 0.70 -4.37 -5.84
N ALA A 154 -0.53 -4.84 -5.96
CA ALA A 154 -1.69 -4.36 -5.23
C ALA A 154 -2.57 -5.54 -4.78
N VAL A 155 -3.22 -5.37 -3.63
CA VAL A 155 -4.27 -6.26 -3.12
C VAL A 155 -5.59 -5.50 -3.08
N SER A 156 -6.67 -6.12 -3.58
CA SER A 156 -8.02 -5.56 -3.55
C SER A 156 -8.98 -6.44 -2.75
N GLU A 157 -9.52 -5.92 -1.65
CA GLU A 157 -10.54 -6.60 -0.84
C GLU A 157 -11.83 -6.84 -1.65
N ALA A 158 -12.18 -5.93 -2.56
CA ALA A 158 -13.33 -6.09 -3.44
C ALA A 158 -13.21 -7.33 -4.35
N GLY A 159 -11.99 -7.79 -4.63
CA GLY A 159 -11.75 -9.05 -5.34
C GLY A 159 -11.83 -10.31 -4.48
N SER A 160 -12.06 -10.17 -3.17
CA SER A 160 -12.12 -11.31 -2.25
C SER A 160 -13.46 -12.06 -2.38
N ARG A 161 -13.39 -13.39 -2.35
CA ARG A 161 -14.55 -14.26 -2.58
C ARG A 161 -15.70 -14.01 -1.59
N HIS A 162 -15.38 -13.66 -0.34
CA HIS A 162 -16.38 -13.48 0.70
C HIS A 162 -17.33 -12.30 0.43
N ILE A 163 -16.90 -11.31 -0.36
CA ILE A 163 -17.75 -10.18 -0.79
C ILE A 163 -18.89 -10.67 -1.69
N TYR A 164 -18.64 -11.71 -2.49
CA TYR A 164 -19.62 -12.30 -3.40
C TYR A 164 -20.53 -13.35 -2.74
N ASP A 165 -20.26 -13.73 -1.48
CA ASP A 165 -21.16 -14.57 -0.69
C ASP A 165 -22.40 -13.79 -0.21
N TYR A 166 -22.38 -12.45 -0.30
CA TYR A 166 -23.55 -11.60 -0.07
C TYR A 166 -24.45 -11.59 -1.31
N PRO A 167 -25.69 -12.14 -1.22
CA PRO A 167 -26.51 -12.50 -2.38
C PRO A 167 -26.98 -11.33 -3.27
N PHE A 168 -26.75 -10.09 -2.85
CA PHE A 168 -27.09 -8.88 -3.60
C PHE A 168 -25.89 -8.17 -4.23
N LEU A 169 -24.66 -8.32 -3.70
CA LEU A 169 -23.49 -7.61 -4.22
C LEU A 169 -22.99 -8.23 -5.54
N GLY A 170 -23.00 -9.56 -5.66
CA GLY A 170 -22.63 -10.26 -6.90
C GLY A 170 -23.56 -10.02 -8.10
N LEU A 171 -24.70 -9.33 -7.90
CA LEU A 171 -25.62 -8.95 -8.97
C LEU A 171 -25.29 -7.59 -9.61
N PHE A 172 -24.50 -6.75 -8.94
CA PHE A 172 -24.23 -5.37 -9.37
C PHE A 172 -22.74 -5.02 -9.48
N GLU A 173 -21.86 -5.73 -8.77
CA GLU A 173 -20.41 -5.50 -8.79
C GLU A 173 -19.69 -6.51 -9.72
N PRO A 174 -18.81 -6.06 -10.62
CA PRO A 174 -18.00 -6.97 -11.43
C PRO A 174 -16.98 -7.72 -10.55
N PHE A 175 -16.47 -8.85 -11.05
CA PHE A 175 -15.36 -9.55 -10.40
C PHE A 175 -14.07 -8.73 -10.52
N PHE A 176 -13.45 -8.38 -9.39
CA PHE A 176 -12.16 -7.72 -9.36
C PHE A 176 -11.03 -8.71 -9.01
N PRO A 177 -9.81 -8.53 -9.54
CA PRO A 177 -8.67 -9.37 -9.14
C PRO A 177 -8.26 -9.07 -7.70
N LEU A 178 -8.14 -10.10 -6.87
CA LEU A 178 -7.66 -9.97 -5.49
C LEU A 178 -6.20 -9.50 -5.41
N VAL A 179 -5.33 -9.98 -6.31
CA VAL A 179 -3.92 -9.57 -6.40
C VAL A 179 -3.61 -9.23 -7.85
N PHE A 180 -3.00 -8.06 -8.09
CA PHE A 180 -2.63 -7.62 -9.43
C PHE A 180 -1.37 -6.77 -9.44
N ALA A 181 -0.70 -6.71 -10.59
CA ALA A 181 0.49 -5.90 -10.80
C ALA A 181 0.22 -4.82 -11.86
N LEU A 182 0.67 -3.60 -11.56
CA LEU A 182 0.61 -2.43 -12.43
C LEU A 182 1.98 -2.18 -13.06
N ASP A 183 1.99 -2.01 -14.38
CA ASP A 183 3.15 -1.54 -15.13
C ASP A 183 3.08 -0.01 -15.22
N LEU A 184 3.87 0.65 -14.38
CA LEU A 184 3.85 2.11 -14.25
C LEU A 184 4.38 2.83 -15.50
N SER A 185 5.12 2.14 -16.37
CA SER A 185 5.59 2.72 -17.64
C SER A 185 4.46 2.96 -18.64
N ARG A 186 3.30 2.37 -18.38
CA ARG A 186 2.11 2.42 -19.25
C ARG A 186 0.99 3.30 -18.70
N LEU A 187 1.25 3.99 -17.59
CA LEU A 187 0.31 4.96 -17.03
C LEU A 187 0.40 6.26 -17.85
N GLU A 188 -0.66 6.56 -18.58
CA GLU A 188 -0.82 7.76 -19.42
C GLU A 188 -1.43 8.92 -18.68
#